data_AF-A0A8S3K920-F1
#
_entry.id   AF-A0A8S3K920-F1
#
_cell.length_a   1.000
_cell.length_b   1.000
_cell.length_c   1.000
_cell.angle_alpha   90.00
_cell.angle_beta   90.00
_cell.angle_gamma   90.00
#
_symmetry.space_group_name_H-M   'P 1'
#
loop_
_entity.id
_entity.type
_entity.pdbx_description
1 polymer ?
#
loop_
_entity_poly.entity_id
_entity_poly.type
_entity_poly.pdbx_seq_one_letter_code
_entity_poly.pdbx_strand_id
1 'polypeptide(L)'
;MIKLCFILVFIVFAFSYGKPLPGKAHRPLKPSASRAPGIKSNVDALKFLSKFGYNECGGSGSVQSKDTGPLCQSSFQTMLEHFQTVFHLPVTGKLDDKTLNLMNKPRCSLGDYPMGYSAFRPW
;
A
#
# COMPACT_ATOMS: atom_id res chain seq x y z
N MET A 1 -9.95 -67.42 7.34
CA MET A 1 -10.60 -66.43 8.22
C MET A 1 -9.83 -65.09 8.30
N ILE A 2 -9.16 -64.63 7.22
CA ILE A 2 -8.35 -63.38 7.22
C ILE A 2 -8.93 -62.26 6.33
N LYS A 3 -9.91 -62.58 5.47
CA LYS A 3 -10.48 -61.64 4.49
C LYS A 3 -11.50 -60.64 5.07
N LEU A 4 -12.10 -60.91 6.24
CA LEU A 4 -13.11 -60.03 6.82
C LEU A 4 -12.52 -58.89 7.69
N CYS A 5 -11.36 -59.10 8.32
CA CYS A 5 -10.75 -58.08 9.19
C CYS A 5 -10.10 -56.92 8.41
N PHE A 6 -9.52 -57.19 7.23
CA PHE A 6 -8.87 -56.14 6.43
C PHE A 6 -9.85 -55.11 5.89
N ILE A 7 -11.05 -55.55 5.47
CA ILE A 7 -12.07 -54.67 4.89
C ILE A 7 -12.58 -53.68 5.94
N LEU A 8 -12.73 -54.12 7.20
CA LEU A 8 -13.20 -53.26 8.27
C LEU A 8 -12.19 -52.16 8.65
N VAL A 9 -10.88 -52.42 8.57
CA VAL A 9 -9.85 -51.39 8.86
C VAL A 9 -9.84 -50.31 7.77
N PHE A 10 -10.00 -50.69 6.50
CA PHE A 10 -10.07 -49.73 5.38
C PHE A 10 -11.30 -48.82 5.45
N ILE A 11 -12.45 -49.35 5.86
CA ILE A 11 -13.69 -48.56 5.97
C ILE A 11 -13.57 -47.50 7.08
N VAL A 12 -12.94 -47.83 8.21
CA VAL A 12 -12.75 -46.85 9.30
C VAL A 12 -11.72 -45.79 8.93
N PHE A 13 -10.67 -46.14 8.18
CA PHE A 13 -9.61 -45.21 7.82
C PHE A 13 -10.05 -44.16 6.77
N ALA A 14 -10.96 -44.52 5.86
CA ALA A 14 -11.45 -43.60 4.81
C ALA A 14 -12.38 -42.49 5.34
N PHE A 15 -13.03 -42.67 6.49
CA PHE A 15 -13.96 -41.67 7.04
C PHE A 15 -13.27 -40.57 7.88
N SER A 16 -11.97 -40.69 8.15
CA SER A 16 -11.29 -39.79 9.09
C SER A 16 -10.62 -38.56 8.44
N TYR A 17 -10.53 -38.47 7.11
CA TYR A 17 -9.78 -37.39 6.48
C TYR A 17 -10.70 -36.29 5.94
N GLY A 18 -10.76 -35.21 6.72
CA GLY A 18 -10.85 -33.86 6.18
C GLY A 18 -12.25 -33.33 5.94
N LYS A 19 -12.93 -32.93 7.01
CA LYS A 19 -13.91 -31.82 6.88
C LYS A 19 -13.10 -30.53 6.72
N PRO A 20 -13.09 -29.87 5.56
CA PRO A 20 -12.45 -28.57 5.43
C PRO A 20 -13.14 -27.60 6.38
N LEU A 21 -12.35 -26.86 7.15
CA LEU A 21 -12.86 -25.82 8.03
C LEU A 21 -13.64 -24.82 7.17
N PRO A 22 -14.84 -24.38 7.60
CA PRO A 22 -15.56 -23.35 6.88
C PRO A 22 -14.72 -22.07 6.92
N GLY A 23 -14.06 -21.76 5.80
CA GLY A 23 -13.38 -20.49 5.61
C GLY A 23 -14.40 -19.39 5.86
N LYS A 24 -14.13 -18.52 6.83
CA LYS A 24 -14.97 -17.34 7.05
C LYS A 24 -14.97 -16.55 5.75
N ALA A 25 -16.12 -16.48 5.08
CA ALA A 25 -16.29 -15.56 3.97
C ALA A 25 -15.95 -14.16 4.48
N HIS A 26 -14.83 -13.59 4.01
CA HIS A 26 -14.53 -12.21 4.29
C HIS A 26 -15.70 -11.39 3.78
N ARG A 27 -16.38 -10.70 4.70
CA ARG A 27 -17.48 -9.79 4.37
C ARG A 27 -16.90 -8.85 3.31
N PRO A 28 -17.51 -8.73 2.11
CA PRO A 28 -17.01 -7.79 1.11
C PRO A 28 -16.96 -6.43 1.79
N LEU A 29 -15.77 -5.81 1.76
CA LEU A 29 -15.61 -4.45 2.29
C LEU A 29 -16.70 -3.61 1.64
N LYS A 30 -17.62 -3.09 2.46
CA LYS A 30 -18.70 -2.23 1.98
C LYS A 30 -18.02 -1.12 1.18
N PRO A 31 -18.35 -0.89 -0.11
CA PRO A 31 -17.77 0.20 -0.85
C PRO A 31 -18.04 1.47 -0.06
N SER A 32 -16.98 2.13 0.41
CA SER A 32 -17.13 3.44 1.03
C SER A 32 -17.84 4.33 0.02
N ALA A 33 -18.99 4.89 0.39
CA ALA A 33 -19.84 5.68 -0.49
C ALA A 33 -19.13 6.94 -1.05
N SER A 34 -17.95 7.28 -0.52
CA SER A 34 -17.05 8.31 -1.03
C SER A 34 -15.70 7.70 -1.39
N ARG A 35 -15.59 7.05 -2.56
CA ARG A 35 -14.28 6.81 -3.17
C ARG A 35 -13.65 8.18 -3.44
N ALA A 36 -12.43 8.41 -2.98
CA ALA A 36 -11.70 9.62 -3.34
C ALA A 36 -11.68 9.74 -4.88
N PRO A 37 -11.86 10.95 -5.44
CA PRO A 37 -11.76 11.14 -6.88
C PRO A 37 -10.41 10.61 -7.36
N GLY A 38 -10.43 9.85 -8.45
CA GLY A 38 -9.20 9.29 -9.00
C GLY A 38 -8.26 10.41 -9.47
N ILE A 39 -6.97 10.24 -9.22
CA ILE A 39 -5.90 11.15 -9.64
C ILE A 39 -5.81 11.09 -11.16
N LYS A 40 -5.95 12.26 -11.80
CA LYS A 40 -5.87 12.41 -13.27
C LYS A 40 -4.82 13.44 -13.70
N SER A 41 -4.47 14.39 -12.82
CA SER A 41 -3.57 15.47 -13.13
C SER A 41 -2.31 15.44 -12.25
N ASN A 42 -1.25 16.13 -12.71
CA ASN A 42 -0.04 16.33 -11.91
C ASN A 42 -0.35 17.07 -10.60
N VAL A 43 -1.34 17.96 -10.59
CA VAL A 43 -1.76 18.69 -9.38
C VAL A 43 -2.39 17.75 -8.35
N ASP A 44 -3.23 16.82 -8.80
CA ASP A 44 -3.83 15.81 -7.92
C ASP A 44 -2.78 14.83 -7.39
N ALA A 45 -1.83 14.44 -8.23
CA ALA A 45 -0.72 13.57 -7.86
C ALA A 45 0.21 14.26 -6.84
N LEU A 46 0.51 15.55 -7.04
CA LEU A 46 1.26 16.34 -6.07
C LEU A 46 0.54 16.40 -4.72
N LYS A 47 -0.78 16.65 -4.73
CA LYS A 47 -1.60 16.64 -3.51
C LYS A 47 -1.57 15.28 -2.80
N PHE A 48 -1.59 14.19 -3.57
CA PHE A 48 -1.45 12.84 -3.04
C PHE A 48 -0.09 12.63 -2.38
N LEU A 49 1.00 12.96 -3.08
CA LEU A 49 2.37 12.80 -2.59
C LEU A 49 2.59 13.60 -1.29
N SER A 50 2.13 14.85 -1.25
CA SER A 50 2.19 15.67 -0.03
C SER A 50 1.36 15.10 1.12
N LYS A 51 0.17 14.56 0.85
CA LYS A 51 -0.68 13.93 1.87
C LYS A 51 0.00 12.73 2.53
N PHE A 52 0.75 11.95 1.76
CA PHE A 52 1.39 10.72 2.23
C PHE A 52 2.83 10.89 2.70
N GLY A 53 3.37 12.11 2.69
CA GLY A 53 4.68 12.43 3.27
C GLY A 53 5.86 12.24 2.32
N TYR A 54 5.64 12.38 1.01
CA TYR A 54 6.72 12.36 0.01
C TYR A 54 7.39 13.73 -0.17
N ASN A 55 6.90 14.78 0.49
CA ASN A 55 7.58 16.06 0.56
C ASN A 55 8.73 15.97 1.58
N GLU A 56 9.97 16.10 1.12
CA GLU A 56 11.19 15.96 1.94
C GLU A 56 11.42 17.10 2.96
N CYS A 57 10.43 17.94 3.20
CA CYS A 57 10.49 19.01 4.19
C CYS A 57 9.75 18.53 5.45
N GLY A 58 10.47 17.96 6.39
CA GLY A 58 9.91 17.56 7.69
C GLY A 58 9.25 18.75 8.38
N GLY A 59 7.93 18.70 8.55
CA GLY A 59 7.20 19.65 9.39
C GLY A 59 5.94 20.19 8.74
N SER A 60 4.81 19.84 9.35
CA SER A 60 3.48 20.38 9.13
C SER A 60 3.45 21.89 8.86
N GLY A 61 2.66 22.31 7.86
CA GLY A 61 1.89 23.55 7.89
C GLY A 61 2.66 24.87 7.97
N SER A 62 2.43 25.73 6.97
CA SER A 62 2.62 27.18 7.06
C SER A 62 3.98 27.66 7.57
N VAL A 63 4.99 27.61 6.70
CA VAL A 63 6.11 28.56 6.79
C VAL A 63 6.39 29.09 5.38
N GLN A 64 5.71 30.19 5.04
CA GLN A 64 6.26 31.18 4.13
C GLN A 64 7.42 31.88 4.85
N SER A 65 8.56 31.19 4.95
CA SER A 65 9.83 31.85 5.20
C SER A 65 10.69 31.62 3.97
N LYS A 66 10.67 32.62 3.09
CA LYS A 66 11.93 33.20 2.63
C LYS A 66 12.79 33.31 3.88
N ASP A 67 13.90 32.58 3.93
CA ASP A 67 15.10 32.80 4.76
C ASP A 67 15.73 31.43 5.09
N THR A 68 16.46 30.94 4.09
CA THR A 68 17.75 30.25 4.20
C THR A 68 17.92 29.17 5.28
N GLY A 69 17.37 27.97 5.04
CA GLY A 69 17.92 26.69 5.50
C GLY A 69 18.28 25.83 4.27
N PRO A 70 19.28 24.93 4.33
CA PRO A 70 19.78 24.25 3.13
C PRO A 70 18.72 23.30 2.54
N LEU A 71 18.28 23.64 1.32
CA LEU A 71 17.96 22.74 0.21
C LEU A 71 16.74 21.80 0.33
N CYS A 72 15.70 22.16 1.08
CA CYS A 72 14.45 21.38 1.05
C CYS A 72 13.50 21.91 -0.04
N GLN A 73 13.86 21.66 -1.30
CA GLN A 73 12.99 21.76 -2.47
C GLN A 73 12.99 20.38 -3.15
N SER A 74 12.19 19.45 -2.63
CA SER A 74 11.96 18.20 -3.37
C SER A 74 11.14 18.54 -4.61
N SER A 75 11.70 18.30 -5.79
CA SER A 75 10.97 18.49 -7.04
C SER A 75 9.83 17.47 -7.14
N PHE A 76 8.75 17.79 -7.84
CA PHE A 76 7.66 16.83 -8.09
C PHE A 76 8.19 15.51 -8.70
N GLN A 77 9.20 15.60 -9.56
CA GLN A 77 9.90 14.47 -10.13
C GLN A 77 10.57 13.62 -9.04
N THR A 78 11.33 14.22 -8.13
CA THR A 78 11.98 13.53 -7.01
C THR A 78 10.97 12.80 -6.11
N MET A 79 9.82 13.45 -5.83
CA MET A 79 8.74 12.82 -5.06
C MET A 79 8.17 11.59 -5.78
N LEU A 80 8.01 11.66 -7.11
CA LEU A 80 7.58 10.54 -7.93
C LEU A 80 8.62 9.42 -7.98
N GLU A 81 9.89 9.74 -8.12
CA GLU A 81 10.99 8.77 -8.11
C GLU A 81 11.04 8.02 -6.79
N HIS A 82 10.87 8.73 -5.67
CA HIS A 82 10.81 8.12 -4.34
C HIS A 82 9.57 7.22 -4.20
N PHE A 83 8.39 7.68 -4.60
CA PHE A 83 7.18 6.86 -4.63
C PHE A 83 7.39 5.59 -5.47
N GLN A 84 7.93 5.72 -6.68
CA GLN A 84 8.18 4.60 -7.58
C GLN A 84 9.16 3.60 -6.97
N THR A 85 10.23 4.09 -6.33
CA THR A 85 11.23 3.25 -5.66
C THR A 85 10.60 2.41 -4.55
N VAL A 86 9.81 3.05 -3.68
CA VAL A 86 9.19 2.42 -2.50
C VAL A 86 8.16 1.36 -2.89
N PHE A 87 7.42 1.61 -3.97
CA PHE A 87 6.41 0.69 -4.48
C PHE A 87 6.94 -0.26 -5.56
N HIS A 88 8.26 -0.31 -5.77
CA HIS A 88 8.92 -1.18 -6.75
C HIS A 88 8.39 -1.02 -8.18
N LEU A 89 8.04 0.21 -8.55
CA LEU A 89 7.75 0.60 -9.93
C LEU A 89 9.05 0.96 -10.65
N PRO A 90 9.05 0.93 -11.99
CA PRO A 90 10.13 1.54 -12.77
C PRO A 90 10.29 3.02 -12.39
N VAL A 91 11.49 3.40 -11.98
CA VAL A 91 11.81 4.79 -11.58
C VAL A 91 11.97 5.63 -12.84
N THR A 92 10.92 6.37 -13.18
CA THR A 92 10.86 7.24 -14.36
C THR A 92 10.78 8.72 -14.00
N GLY A 93 10.39 9.03 -12.76
CA GLY A 93 10.12 10.39 -12.31
C GLY A 93 8.93 11.06 -13.00
N LYS A 94 8.14 10.29 -13.75
CA LYS A 94 6.95 10.75 -14.48
C LYS A 94 5.70 10.10 -13.90
N LEU A 95 4.58 10.81 -14.01
CA LEU A 95 3.27 10.28 -13.66
C LEU A 95 2.77 9.34 -14.77
N ASP A 96 3.33 8.14 -14.83
CA ASP A 96 2.98 7.12 -15.83
C ASP A 96 1.74 6.31 -15.41
N ASP A 97 1.18 5.54 -16.34
CA ASP A 97 -0.05 4.76 -16.11
C ASP A 97 0.09 3.75 -14.97
N LYS A 98 1.29 3.19 -14.77
CA LYS A 98 1.58 2.27 -13.67
C LYS A 98 1.54 3.01 -12.32
N THR A 99 2.16 4.18 -12.25
CA THR A 99 2.09 5.06 -11.06
C THR A 99 0.66 5.49 -10.79
N LEU A 100 -0.08 5.95 -11.80
CA LEU A 100 -1.48 6.36 -11.67
C LEU A 100 -2.38 5.23 -11.20
N ASN A 101 -2.25 4.03 -11.77
CA ASN A 101 -3.03 2.86 -11.34
C ASN A 101 -2.78 2.58 -9.85
N LEU A 102 -1.52 2.62 -9.42
CA LEU A 102 -1.17 2.34 -8.04
C LEU A 102 -1.65 3.42 -7.07
N MET A 103 -1.46 4.71 -7.39
CA MET A 103 -1.94 5.83 -6.58
C MET A 103 -3.47 5.84 -6.42
N ASN A 104 -4.19 5.29 -7.40
CA ASN A 104 -5.65 5.19 -7.39
C ASN A 104 -6.20 3.96 -6.65
N LYS A 105 -5.35 3.06 -6.15
CA LYS A 105 -5.81 1.91 -5.36
C LYS A 105 -6.30 2.37 -3.97
N PRO A 106 -7.35 1.73 -3.43
CA PRO A 106 -7.79 2.03 -2.07
C PRO A 106 -6.68 1.73 -1.07
N ARG A 107 -6.40 2.69 -0.18
CA ARG A 107 -5.35 2.62 0.83
C ARG A 107 -5.81 3.24 2.14
N CYS A 108 -5.06 3.02 3.21
CA CYS A 108 -5.29 3.72 4.47
C CYS A 108 -5.02 5.22 4.31
N SER A 109 -5.61 6.05 5.17
CA SER A 109 -5.41 7.51 5.17
C SER A 109 -4.14 7.95 5.88
N LEU A 110 -3.42 7.02 6.52
CA LEU A 110 -2.16 7.28 7.21
C LEU A 110 -1.04 7.55 6.19
N GLY A 111 -0.13 8.45 6.54
CA GLY A 111 1.05 8.74 5.71
C GLY A 111 1.96 7.52 5.56
N ASP A 112 2.65 7.41 4.41
CA ASP A 112 3.69 6.39 4.21
C ASP A 112 4.91 6.69 5.09
N TYR A 113 5.14 7.97 5.37
CA TYR A 113 6.18 8.46 6.25
C TYR A 113 5.56 9.26 7.41
N PRO A 114 5.93 8.96 8.67
CA PRO A 114 5.46 9.75 9.81
C PRO A 114 6.05 11.16 9.74
N MET A 115 5.19 12.17 9.64
CA MET A 115 5.58 13.57 9.76
C MET A 115 6.15 13.81 11.17
N GLY A 116 7.42 14.18 11.28
CA GLY A 116 8.00 14.66 12.56
C GLY A 116 8.91 13.69 13.32
N TYR A 117 9.20 12.50 12.80
CA TYR A 117 10.38 11.74 13.24
C TYR A 117 11.43 11.88 12.15
N SER A 118 12.41 12.73 12.40
CA SER A 118 13.65 12.85 11.63
C SER A 118 14.16 11.48 11.16
N ALA A 119 14.00 11.22 9.87
CA ALA A 119 14.98 10.62 8.98
C ALA A 119 15.95 9.57 9.58
N PHE A 120 15.45 8.55 10.29
CA PHE A 120 16.24 7.32 10.47
C PHE A 120 15.80 6.31 9.42
N ARG A 121 16.39 6.40 8.23
CA ARG A 121 16.40 5.31 7.24
C ARG A 121 17.82 5.07 6.74
N PRO A 122 18.59 4.21 7.44
CA PRO A 122 19.80 3.62 6.88
C PRO A 122 19.41 2.37 6.10
N TRP A 123 19.01 2.53 4.84
CA TRP A 123 19.09 1.50 3.80
C TRP A 123 19.20 2.19 2.44
#